data_AF-A0A8J6JSV6-F1
#
_entry.id   AF-A0A8J6JSV6-F1
#
_cell.length_a   1.000
_cell.length_b   1.000
_cell.length_c   1.000
_cell.angle_alpha   90.00
_cell.angle_beta   90.00
_cell.angle_gamma   90.00
#
_symmetry.space_group_name_H-M   'P 1'
#
loop_
_entity.id
_entity.type
_entity.pdbx_description
1 polymer ?
#
loop_
_entity_poly.entity_id
_entity_poly.type
_entity_poly.pdbx_seq_one_letter_code
_entity_poly.pdbx_strand_id
1 'polypeptide(L)'
;SSLAGVLAQNLVIQSSSEIRKPGDSVKMSCKTSGFTFTSYYIHWIQQVPGKELKWIGRIDPENGETKYSSSMKERVTMTTD
;
A
#
# COMPACT_ATOMS: atom_id res chain seq x y z
N SER A 1 -29.84 16.43 -6.62
CA SER A 1 -28.68 17.33 -6.81
C SER A 1 -27.44 16.48 -6.99
N SER A 2 -26.80 16.56 -8.15
CA SER A 2 -25.60 15.79 -8.50
C SER A 2 -24.39 16.38 -7.78
N LEU A 3 -23.70 15.59 -6.96
CA LEU A 3 -22.33 15.91 -6.54
C LEU A 3 -21.41 15.39 -7.64
N ALA A 4 -20.98 16.29 -8.52
CA ALA A 4 -19.89 16.03 -9.44
C ALA A 4 -18.61 15.81 -8.61
N GLY A 5 -18.31 14.54 -8.32
CA GLY A 5 -17.04 14.15 -7.73
C GLY A 5 -15.94 14.40 -8.74
N VAL A 6 -14.89 15.11 -8.31
CA VAL A 6 -13.64 15.24 -9.07
C VAL A 6 -13.13 13.83 -9.37
N LEU A 7 -13.13 13.43 -10.64
CA LEU A 7 -12.50 12.19 -11.07
C LEU A 7 -10.99 12.45 -11.16
N ALA A 8 -10.23 11.99 -10.17
CA ALA A 8 -8.79 11.88 -10.31
C ALA A 8 -8.51 10.93 -11.48
N GLN A 9 -7.76 11.39 -12.49
CA GLN A 9 -7.43 10.59 -13.68
C GLN A 9 -6.58 9.36 -13.32
N ASN A 10 -5.85 9.43 -12.21
CA ASN A 10 -5.02 8.36 -11.66
C ASN A 10 -5.57 7.97 -10.28
N LEU A 11 -5.91 6.69 -10.13
CA LEU A 11 -6.48 6.17 -8.88
C LEU A 11 -5.55 5.12 -8.28
N VAL A 12 -5.36 5.20 -6.97
CA VAL A 12 -4.77 4.14 -6.16
C VAL A 12 -5.91 3.50 -5.37
N ILE A 13 -6.17 2.22 -5.63
CA ILE A 13 -7.30 1.47 -5.07
C ILE A 13 -6.74 0.45 -4.09
N GLN A 14 -7.12 0.58 -2.82
CA GLN A 14 -6.74 -0.35 -1.76
C GLN A 14 -7.88 -1.34 -1.46
N SER A 15 -7.53 -2.49 -0.88
CA SER A 15 -8.52 -3.43 -0.32
C SER A 15 -9.38 -2.74 0.75
N SER A 16 -10.62 -3.22 0.92
CA SER A 16 -11.53 -2.71 1.95
C SER A 16 -10.97 -2.94 3.36
N SER A 17 -11.49 -2.16 4.32
CA SER A 17 -11.19 -2.31 5.74
C SER A 17 -11.59 -3.71 6.26
N GLU A 18 -10.73 -4.31 7.07
CA GLU A 18 -10.97 -5.61 7.71
C GLU A 18 -10.67 -5.56 9.21
N ILE A 19 -11.54 -6.18 10.02
CA ILE A 19 -11.32 -6.41 11.46
C ILE A 19 -10.87 -7.86 11.65
N ARG A 20 -9.74 -8.07 12.31
CA ARG A 20 -9.13 -9.39 12.52
C ARG A 20 -8.74 -9.60 13.99
N LYS A 21 -8.53 -10.85 14.39
CA LYS A 21 -8.09 -11.17 15.75
C LYS A 21 -6.59 -10.87 15.90
N PRO A 22 -6.10 -10.58 17.13
CA PRO A 22 -4.67 -10.47 17.37
C PRO A 22 -3.94 -11.76 16.98
N GLY A 23 -2.88 -11.65 16.17
CA GLY A 23 -2.09 -12.79 15.68
C GLY A 23 -2.46 -13.27 14.27
N ASP A 24 -3.63 -12.87 13.74
CA ASP A 24 -3.99 -13.16 12.36
C ASP A 24 -3.10 -12.35 11.39
N SER A 25 -2.75 -12.96 10.26
CA SER A 25 -2.10 -12.25 9.15
C SER A 25 -3.14 -11.57 8.25
N VAL A 26 -2.81 -10.39 7.73
CA VAL A 26 -3.64 -9.62 6.82
C VAL A 26 -2.91 -9.44 5.50
N LYS A 27 -3.62 -9.64 4.39
CA LYS A 27 -3.12 -9.32 3.05
C LYS A 27 -3.76 -8.03 2.59
N MET A 28 -2.95 -7.00 2.38
CA MET A 28 -3.37 -5.75 1.75
C MET A 28 -2.99 -5.78 0.27
N SER A 29 -3.88 -5.31 -0.60
CA SER A 29 -3.58 -5.15 -2.03
C SER A 29 -3.77 -3.70 -2.44
N CYS A 30 -2.90 -3.23 -3.33
CA CYS A 30 -2.96 -1.91 -3.95
C CYS A 30 -2.94 -2.09 -5.46
N LYS A 31 -3.92 -1.50 -6.16
CA LYS A 31 -4.01 -1.50 -7.63
C LYS A 31 -4.06 -0.07 -8.13
N THR A 32 -3.44 0.20 -9.27
CA THR A 32 -3.60 1.50 -9.94
C THR A 32 -4.50 1.39 -11.14
N SER A 33 -5.13 2.52 -11.47
CA SER A 33 -5.91 2.73 -12.67
C SER A 33 -5.39 3.99 -13.36
N GLY A 34 -5.21 3.94 -14.68
CA GLY A 34 -4.83 5.09 -15.49
C GLY A 34 -3.32 5.30 -15.71
N PHE A 35 -2.46 4.46 -15.13
CA PHE A 35 -1.01 4.47 -15.39
C PHE A 35 -0.35 3.11 -15.10
N THR A 36 0.77 2.84 -15.76
CA THR A 36 1.56 1.62 -15.57
C THR A 36 2.35 1.70 -14.26
N PHE A 37 2.19 0.67 -13.42
CA PHE A 37 2.83 0.55 -12.11
C PHE A 37 4.37 0.65 -12.19
N THR A 38 4.97 0.19 -13.28
CA THR A 38 6.41 -0.05 -13.45
C THR A 38 7.30 1.19 -13.38
N SER A 39 6.75 2.41 -13.46
CA SER A 39 7.56 3.64 -13.53
C SER A 39 7.84 4.30 -12.17
N TYR A 40 7.23 3.82 -11.08
CA TYR A 40 7.33 4.48 -9.77
C TYR A 40 7.47 3.49 -8.62
N TYR A 41 8.34 3.84 -7.65
CA TYR A 41 8.41 3.09 -6.40
C TYR A 41 7.11 3.19 -5.62
N ILE A 42 6.72 2.07 -5.01
CA ILE A 42 5.48 1.98 -4.25
C ILE A 42 5.81 1.82 -2.78
N HIS A 43 5.50 2.86 -2.02
CA HIS A 43 5.79 2.95 -0.61
C HIS A 43 4.58 2.48 0.21
N TRP A 44 4.84 1.59 1.17
CA TRP A 44 3.85 1.17 2.15
C TRP A 44 4.12 1.89 3.48
N ILE A 45 3.07 2.48 4.03
CA ILE A 45 3.13 3.28 5.26
C ILE A 45 1.96 2.83 6.14
N GLN A 46 2.23 2.63 7.44
CA GLN A 46 1.22 2.39 8.45
C GLN A 46 0.99 3.66 9.25
N GLN A 47 -0.26 4.07 9.36
CA GLN A 47 -0.68 5.12 10.27
C GLN A 47 -1.49 4.49 11.41
N VAL A 48 -1.08 4.77 12.65
CA VAL A 48 -1.87 4.45 13.84
C VAL A 48 -2.50 5.75 14.33
N PRO A 49 -3.81 5.81 14.63
CA PRO A 49 -4.45 7.04 15.12
C PRO A 49 -3.68 7.63 16.31
N GLY A 50 -3.39 8.93 16.25
CA GLY A 50 -2.63 9.66 17.27
C GLY A 50 -1.12 9.35 17.31
N LYS A 51 -0.57 8.62 16.34
CA LYS A 51 0.87 8.35 16.22
C LYS A 51 1.41 8.79 14.87
N GLU A 52 2.74 8.86 14.80
CA GLU A 52 3.47 9.19 13.58
C GLU A 52 3.29 8.11 12.50
N LEU A 53 3.49 8.52 11.25
CA LEU A 53 3.52 7.64 10.10
C LEU A 53 4.73 6.70 10.19
N LYS A 54 4.48 5.40 10.11
CA LYS A 54 5.52 4.37 10.10
C LYS A 54 5.74 3.89 8.69
N TRP A 55 6.92 4.16 8.15
CA TRP A 55 7.31 3.59 6.87
C TRP A 55 7.59 2.08 7.03
N ILE A 56 6.89 1.26 6.23
CA ILE A 56 7.04 -0.20 6.23
C ILE A 56 8.12 -0.61 5.24
N GLY A 57 8.07 -0.06 4.04
CA GLY A 57 8.95 -0.45 2.96
C GLY A 57 8.57 0.17 1.63
N ARG A 58 9.35 -0.15 0.59
CA ARG A 58 9.03 0.13 -0.80
C ARG A 58 9.28 -1.07 -1.68
N ILE A 59 8.51 -1.19 -2.75
CA ILE A 59 8.77 -2.13 -3.85
C ILE A 59 9.07 -1.35 -5.12
N ASP A 60 10.08 -1.81 -5.85
CA ASP A 60 10.32 -1.45 -7.24
C ASP A 60 9.48 -2.36 -8.14
N PRO A 61 8.46 -1.83 -8.81
CA PRO A 61 7.62 -2.64 -9.70
C PRO A 61 8.30 -3.03 -11.01
N GLU A 62 9.45 -2.45 -11.37
CA GLU A 62 10.19 -2.84 -12.58
C GLU A 62 10.86 -4.21 -12.43
N ASN A 63 11.41 -4.51 -11.26
CA ASN A 63 12.21 -5.72 -11.01
C ASN A 63 11.83 -6.49 -9.73
N GLY A 64 10.84 -6.01 -8.98
CA GLY A 64 10.38 -6.61 -7.73
C GLY A 64 11.29 -6.37 -6.53
N GLU A 65 12.31 -5.50 -6.63
CA GLU A 65 13.23 -5.23 -5.51
C GLU A 65 12.48 -4.57 -4.35
N THR A 66 12.53 -5.21 -3.18
CA THR A 66 11.91 -4.69 -1.96
C THR A 66 12.94 -4.15 -0.98
N LYS A 67 12.66 -2.98 -0.39
CA LYS A 67 13.37 -2.46 0.78
C LYS A 67 12.40 -2.33 1.94
N TYR A 68 12.81 -2.80 3.11
CA TYR A 68 12.01 -2.76 4.34
C TYR A 68 12.60 -1.79 5.34
N SER A 69 11.77 -1.24 6.22
CA SER A 69 12.26 -0.67 7.47
C SER A 69 12.80 -1.79 8.37
N SER A 70 13.79 -1.45 9.19
CA SER A 70 14.51 -2.41 10.04
C SER A 70 13.57 -3.23 10.94
N SER A 71 12.49 -2.64 11.42
CA SER A 71 11.52 -3.28 12.32
C SER A 71 10.47 -4.16 11.61
N MET A 72 10.34 -4.05 10.30
CA MET A 72 9.28 -4.73 9.52
C MET A 72 9.78 -5.89 8.66
N LYS A 73 11.09 -6.00 8.45
CA LYS A 73 11.71 -6.99 7.55
C LYS A 73 11.30 -8.44 7.86
N GLU A 74 11.08 -8.78 9.13
CA GLU A 74 10.68 -10.14 9.56
C GLU A 74 9.16 -10.31 9.74
N ARG A 75 8.39 -9.23 9.60
CA ARG A 75 6.94 -9.21 9.90
C ARG A 75 6.06 -9.05 8.66
N VAL A 76 6.64 -8.56 7.57
CA VAL A 76 5.90 -8.19 6.36
C VAL A 76 6.56 -8.84 5.15
N THR A 77 5.73 -9.38 4.27
CA THR A 77 6.12 -9.78 2.91
C THR A 77 5.47 -8.84 1.92
N MET A 78 6.27 -8.22 1.06
CA MET A 78 5.79 -7.35 -0.02
C MET A 78 6.04 -8.02 -1.38
N THR A 79 5.03 -7.99 -2.25
CA THR A 79 5.10 -8.53 -3.61
C THR A 79 4.47 -7.55 -4.59
N THR A 80 4.89 -7.64 -5.86
CA THR A 80 4.20 -7.04 -7.00
C THR A 80 3.75 -8.18 -7.91
N ASP A 81 2.65 -7.97 -8.61
CA ASP A 81 2.18 -8.85 -9.68
C ASP A 81 2.83 -8.45 -11.01
#